data_AF-A0A8J2U4Y4-F1
#
_entry.id   AF-A0A8J2U4Y4-F1
#
_cell.length_a   1.000
_cell.length_b   1.000
_cell.length_c   1.000
_cell.angle_alpha   90.00
_cell.angle_beta   90.00
_cell.angle_gamma   90.00
#
_symmetry.space_group_name_H-M   'P 1'
#
loop_
_entity.id
_entity.type
_entity.pdbx_description
1 polymer ?
#
loop_
_entity_poly.entity_id
_entity_poly.type
_entity_poly.pdbx_seq_one_letter_code
_entity_poly.pdbx_strand_id
1 'polypeptide(L)'
;MMTKYLFIGLALAISGCANVSSGPSLVAYHDDSAWVVDEATQCKVNRYYVGNAQMVSWSGRCIDGFAIGEGILVWVDESGSKGVHSTCLQPDHFMSACKMGSSI
;
A
#
# COMPACT_ATOMS: atom_id res chain seq x y z
N MET A 1 -57.16 46.28 1.76
CA MET A 1 -55.69 46.15 1.68
C MET A 1 -55.37 44.68 1.43
N MET A 2 -55.11 44.31 0.18
CA MET A 2 -54.79 42.94 -0.26
C MET A 2 -53.31 42.89 -0.61
N THR A 3 -52.52 42.25 0.25
CA THR A 3 -51.07 42.10 0.07
C THR A 3 -50.81 40.89 -0.81
N LYS A 4 -50.26 41.16 -1.99
CA LYS A 4 -49.83 40.20 -3.00
C LYS A 4 -48.64 39.40 -2.47
N TYR A 5 -48.76 38.09 -2.32
CA TYR A 5 -47.62 37.21 -2.05
C TYR A 5 -47.01 36.78 -3.38
N LEU A 6 -46.04 37.58 -3.81
CA LEU A 6 -45.11 37.30 -4.89
C LEU A 6 -43.84 36.73 -4.27
N PHE A 7 -43.72 35.41 -4.14
CA PHE A 7 -42.44 34.75 -3.90
C PHE A 7 -42.38 33.43 -4.67
N ILE A 8 -42.23 33.59 -5.99
CA ILE A 8 -41.63 32.60 -6.87
C ILE A 8 -40.11 32.73 -6.71
N GLY A 9 -39.43 31.60 -6.51
CA GLY A 9 -38.04 31.47 -6.91
C GLY A 9 -37.04 31.32 -5.77
N LEU A 10 -36.83 30.08 -5.32
CA LEU A 10 -35.50 29.64 -4.91
C LEU A 10 -35.39 28.11 -5.02
N ALA A 11 -35.36 27.63 -6.25
CA ALA A 11 -34.99 26.25 -6.55
C ALA A 11 -33.92 26.32 -7.64
N LEU A 12 -32.64 26.38 -7.27
CA LEU A 12 -31.51 26.06 -8.14
C LEU A 12 -30.20 26.06 -7.33
N ALA A 13 -29.35 25.08 -7.67
CA ALA A 13 -27.93 24.95 -7.34
C ALA A 13 -27.55 24.28 -6.00
N ILE A 14 -27.85 22.98 -5.85
CA ILE A 14 -26.98 22.08 -5.08
C ILE A 14 -26.79 20.78 -5.86
N SER A 15 -26.08 20.86 -7.00
CA SER A 15 -25.66 19.65 -7.70
C SER A 15 -24.31 19.91 -8.35
N GLY A 16 -23.24 19.43 -7.70
CA GLY A 16 -21.91 19.49 -8.30
C GLY A 16 -20.79 19.64 -7.29
N CYS A 17 -20.61 18.66 -6.38
CA CYS A 17 -19.33 18.36 -5.71
C CYS A 17 -19.45 17.00 -5.00
N ALA A 18 -19.72 15.92 -5.73
CA ALA A 18 -19.71 14.58 -5.14
C ALA A 18 -19.09 13.54 -6.09
N ASN A 19 -18.00 13.92 -6.75
CA ASN A 19 -17.08 12.95 -7.35
C ASN A 19 -15.68 13.34 -6.93
N VAL A 20 -15.43 13.32 -5.62
CA VAL A 20 -14.07 13.12 -5.14
C VAL A 20 -13.74 11.68 -5.54
N SER A 21 -13.14 11.52 -6.72
CA SER A 21 -12.45 10.29 -7.07
C SER A 21 -11.49 10.04 -5.92
N SER A 22 -11.82 9.06 -5.09
CA SER A 22 -10.88 8.42 -4.19
C SER A 22 -9.75 7.91 -5.09
N GLY A 23 -8.71 8.73 -5.23
CA GLY A 23 -7.51 8.35 -5.94
C GLY A 23 -7.01 7.01 -5.40
N PRO A 24 -6.26 6.24 -6.19
CA PRO A 24 -5.67 4.99 -5.71
C PRO A 24 -4.95 5.26 -4.39
N SER A 25 -5.42 4.60 -3.33
CA SER A 25 -4.86 4.71 -1.98
C SER A 25 -3.37 4.47 -2.07
N LEU A 26 -2.59 5.45 -1.61
CA LEU A 26 -1.16 5.31 -1.38
C LEU A 26 -0.97 4.13 -0.42
N VAL A 27 -0.63 2.97 -0.98
CA VAL A 27 -0.09 1.76 -0.33
C VAL A 27 -0.88 1.29 0.89
N ALA A 28 -1.46 0.09 0.81
CA ALA A 28 -2.24 -0.50 1.89
C ALA A 28 -1.37 -0.92 3.12
N TYR A 29 -0.58 -0.01 3.69
CA TYR A 29 0.12 -0.18 4.96
C TYR A 29 -0.81 -0.55 6.11
N HIS A 30 -2.07 -0.13 6.02
CA HIS A 30 -3.11 -0.44 6.99
C HIS A 30 -3.85 -1.76 6.72
N ASP A 31 -3.61 -2.42 5.58
CA ASP A 31 -4.18 -3.73 5.30
C ASP A 31 -3.21 -4.81 5.76
N ASP A 32 -3.44 -5.37 6.95
CA ASP A 32 -2.61 -6.44 7.50
C ASP A 32 -2.54 -7.67 6.58
N SER A 33 -3.55 -7.90 5.72
CA SER A 33 -3.53 -9.01 4.76
C SER A 33 -2.48 -8.84 3.66
N ALA A 34 -2.05 -7.60 3.39
CA ALA A 34 -1.02 -7.28 2.40
C ALA A 34 0.40 -7.58 2.89
N TRP A 35 0.57 -8.07 4.12
CA TRP A 35 1.87 -8.30 4.74
C TRP A 35 2.04 -9.74 5.22
N VAL A 36 3.29 -10.18 5.25
CA VAL A 36 3.73 -11.41 5.91
C VAL A 36 4.91 -11.06 6.81
N VAL A 37 4.94 -11.63 8.01
CA VAL A 37 5.93 -11.30 9.03
C VAL A 37 7.09 -12.30 8.95
N ASP A 38 8.32 -11.79 8.89
CA ASP A 38 9.50 -12.59 9.17
C ASP A 38 9.53 -12.88 10.67
N GLU A 39 9.31 -14.13 11.08
CA GLU A 39 9.21 -14.51 12.48
C GLU A 39 10.50 -14.23 13.28
N ALA A 40 11.66 -14.26 12.63
CA ALA A 40 12.94 -14.05 13.31
C ALA A 40 13.20 -12.58 13.64
N THR A 41 12.81 -11.68 12.72
CA THR A 41 13.11 -10.24 12.82
C THR A 41 11.89 -9.39 13.15
N GLN A 42 10.69 -9.97 13.08
CA GLN A 42 9.38 -9.31 13.18
C GLN A 42 9.12 -8.27 12.08
N CYS A 43 9.87 -8.33 10.97
CA CYS A 43 9.72 -7.40 9.86
C CYS A 43 8.57 -7.80 8.95
N LYS A 44 7.70 -6.83 8.63
CA LYS A 44 6.62 -7.00 7.65
C LYS A 44 7.20 -6.88 6.24
N VAL A 45 7.02 -7.94 5.46
CA VAL A 45 7.33 -8.00 4.02
C VAL A 45 6.02 -7.91 3.25
N ASN A 46 5.96 -7.06 2.22
CA ASN A 46 4.75 -6.90 1.41
C ASN A 46 4.51 -8.13 0.54
N ARG A 47 3.28 -8.64 0.52
CA ARG A 47 2.87 -9.79 -0.31
C ARG A 47 3.00 -9.53 -1.80
N TYR A 48 3.07 -8.28 -2.25
CA TYR A 48 3.39 -7.94 -3.63
C TYR A 48 4.66 -8.66 -4.14
N TYR A 49 5.67 -8.87 -3.28
CA TYR A 49 6.94 -9.50 -3.67
C TYR A 49 6.98 -11.02 -3.52
N VAL A 50 6.07 -11.60 -2.75
CA VAL A 50 6.13 -13.02 -2.34
C VAL A 50 4.81 -13.77 -2.54
N GLY A 51 3.78 -13.11 -3.06
CA GLY A 51 2.47 -13.67 -3.32
C GLY A 51 1.83 -14.33 -2.10
N ASN A 52 1.51 -15.61 -2.25
CA ASN A 52 0.90 -16.47 -1.24
C ASN A 52 1.92 -17.15 -0.30
N ALA A 53 3.13 -16.59 -0.16
CA ALA A 53 4.11 -17.09 0.80
C ALA A 53 3.50 -17.17 2.22
N GLN A 54 3.79 -18.29 2.88
CA GLN A 54 3.43 -18.55 4.27
C GLN A 54 4.55 -18.14 5.23
N MET A 55 5.80 -18.24 4.77
CA MET A 55 6.98 -17.82 5.54
C MET A 55 7.87 -16.94 4.68
N VAL A 56 8.52 -15.97 5.32
CA VAL A 56 9.55 -15.12 4.71
C VAL A 56 10.74 -14.97 5.64
N SER A 57 11.90 -14.68 5.07
CA SER A 57 13.06 -14.21 5.80
C SER A 57 13.73 -13.08 5.01
N TRP A 58 14.03 -11.98 5.70
CA TRP A 58 14.60 -10.78 5.11
C TRP A 58 15.94 -10.44 5.72
N SER A 59 16.97 -10.30 4.88
CA SER A 59 18.32 -9.96 5.34
C SER A 59 18.63 -8.46 5.35
N GLY A 60 17.75 -7.64 4.75
CA GLY A 60 17.97 -6.21 4.60
C GLY A 60 17.54 -5.43 5.83
N ARG A 61 17.37 -4.11 5.66
CA ARG A 61 16.96 -3.24 6.76
C ARG A 61 15.49 -3.46 7.12
N CYS A 62 15.24 -3.36 8.42
CA CYS A 62 13.90 -3.30 8.99
C CYS A 62 13.71 -1.92 9.61
N ILE A 63 12.81 -1.13 9.04
CA ILE A 63 12.60 0.27 9.40
C ILE A 63 11.13 0.41 9.77
N ASP A 64 10.87 0.89 10.98
CA ASP A 64 9.51 1.04 11.53
C ASP A 64 8.66 -0.24 11.47
N GLY A 65 9.32 -1.41 11.54
CA GLY A 65 8.68 -2.73 11.46
C GLY A 65 8.46 -3.25 10.04
N PHE A 66 8.95 -2.57 9.01
CA PHE A 66 8.80 -2.95 7.60
C PHE A 66 10.15 -3.28 6.95
N ALA A 67 10.15 -4.29 6.09
CA ALA A 67 11.30 -4.65 5.27
C ALA A 67 11.48 -3.61 4.14
N ILE A 68 12.56 -2.83 4.20
CA ILE A 68 12.78 -1.68 3.31
C ILE A 68 14.22 -1.71 2.75
N GLY A 69 14.36 -1.42 1.46
CA GLY A 69 15.65 -1.28 0.79
C GLY A 69 16.19 -2.58 0.21
N GLU A 70 17.49 -2.61 -0.06
CA GLU A 70 18.19 -3.75 -0.66
C GLU A 70 18.41 -4.88 0.35
N GLY A 71 18.31 -6.11 -0.12
CA GLY A 71 18.57 -7.31 0.68
C GLY A 71 18.21 -8.60 -0.05
N ILE A 72 18.40 -9.73 0.64
CA ILE A 72 18.01 -11.05 0.18
C ILE A 72 16.67 -11.40 0.79
N LEU A 73 15.71 -11.72 -0.07
CA LEU A 73 14.40 -12.21 0.32
C LEU A 73 14.30 -13.69 0.04
N VAL A 74 14.08 -14.46 1.10
CA VAL A 74 13.74 -15.89 1.04
C VAL A 74 12.27 -16.04 1.38
N TRP A 75 11.55 -16.90 0.66
CA TRP A 75 10.15 -17.20 0.95
C TRP A 75 9.84 -18.68 0.74
N VAL A 76 8.79 -19.14 1.42
CA VAL A 76 8.22 -20.47 1.28
C VAL A 76 6.70 -20.37 1.15
N ASP A 77 6.13 -20.98 0.12
CA ASP A 77 4.68 -21.04 -0.06
C ASP A 77 4.02 -22.25 0.62
N GLU A 78 2.71 -22.34 0.54
CA GLU A 78 1.92 -23.43 1.13
C GLU A 78 2.26 -24.82 0.55
N SER A 79 2.72 -24.89 -0.70
CA SER A 79 3.16 -26.15 -1.32
C SER A 79 4.56 -26.59 -0.86
N GLY A 80 5.26 -25.74 -0.10
CA GLY A 80 6.65 -25.94 0.30
C GLY A 80 7.66 -25.50 -0.76
N SER A 81 7.20 -24.88 -1.85
CA SER A 81 8.10 -24.29 -2.85
C SER A 81 8.84 -23.13 -2.24
N LYS A 82 10.13 -23.00 -2.59
CA LYS A 82 11.03 -21.99 -2.03
C LYS A 82 11.55 -21.07 -3.12
N GLY A 83 11.60 -19.78 -2.83
CA GLY A 83 12.26 -18.79 -3.68
C GLY A 83 13.30 -17.99 -2.90
N VAL A 84 14.36 -17.59 -3.61
CA VAL A 84 15.41 -16.70 -3.09
C VAL A 84 15.74 -15.70 -4.17
N HIS A 85 15.73 -14.41 -3.84
CA HIS A 85 16.17 -13.37 -4.76
C HIS A 85 16.76 -12.18 -4.00
N SER A 86 17.79 -11.56 -4.59
CA SER A 86 18.26 -10.24 -4.18
C SER A 86 17.31 -9.21 -4.79
N THR A 87 16.75 -8.33 -3.97
CA THR A 87 15.75 -7.36 -4.42
C THR A 87 15.83 -6.09 -3.61
N CYS A 88 15.15 -5.05 -4.11
CA CYS A 88 14.83 -3.91 -3.29
C CYS A 88 13.34 -3.87 -2.95
N LEU A 89 13.04 -3.85 -1.66
CA LEU A 89 11.69 -3.74 -1.14
C LEU A 89 11.31 -2.29 -0.86
N GLN A 90 10.05 -1.97 -1.19
CA GLN A 90 9.41 -0.67 -0.95
C GLN A 90 10.21 0.51 -1.52
N PRO A 91 10.52 0.53 -2.84
CA PRO A 91 11.35 1.56 -3.47
C PRO A 91 10.70 2.95 -3.49
N ASP A 92 9.43 3.04 -3.14
CA ASP A 92 8.66 4.26 -2.93
C ASP A 92 8.79 4.81 -1.50
N HIS A 93 9.33 4.03 -0.55
CA HIS A 93 9.62 4.50 0.79
C HIS A 93 10.81 5.45 0.77
N PHE A 94 10.71 6.61 1.43
CA PHE A 94 11.76 7.66 1.42
C PHE A 94 13.10 7.20 2.02
N MET A 95 13.07 6.16 2.87
CA MET A 95 14.28 5.53 3.43
C MET A 95 14.77 4.33 2.61
N SER A 96 14.04 3.94 1.57
CA SER A 96 14.61 3.00 0.61
C SER A 96 15.76 3.72 -0.11
N ALA A 97 16.93 3.10 -0.15
CA ALA A 97 18.05 3.60 -0.94
C ALA A 97 17.83 3.36 -2.46
N CYS A 98 16.64 2.90 -2.84
CA CYS A 98 16.34 2.37 -4.14
C CYS A 98 15.59 3.38 -4.99
N LYS A 99 15.74 3.27 -6.30
CA LYS A 99 15.02 4.11 -7.25
C LYS A 99 13.91 3.29 -7.91
N MET A 100 12.69 3.80 -7.87
CA MET A 100 11.60 3.29 -8.72
C MET A 100 12.04 3.38 -10.19
N GLY A 101 12.08 2.25 -10.90
CA GLY A 101 12.37 2.21 -12.33
C GLY A 101 13.84 2.03 -12.74
N SER A 102 14.75 1.72 -11.80
CA SER A 102 16.07 1.20 -12.19
C SER A 102 15.98 -0.32 -12.34
N SER A 103 15.51 -0.75 -13.51
CA SER A 103 15.78 -2.09 -14.02
C SER A 103 17.29 -2.33 -14.01
N ILE A 104 17.75 -3.42 -13.40
CA ILE A 104 18.98 -4.09 -13.84
C ILE A 104 18.64 -4.83 -15.14
#